data_AF-A0A0Q0JQF1-F1
#
_entry.id   AF-A0A0Q0JQF1-F1
#
_cell.length_a   1.000
_cell.length_b   1.000
_cell.length_c   1.000
_cell.angle_alpha   90.00
_cell.angle_beta   90.00
_cell.angle_gamma   90.00
#
_symmetry.space_group_name_H-M   'P 1'
#
loop_
_entity.id
_entity.type
_entity.pdbx_description
1 polymer ?
#
loop_
_entity_poly.entity_id
_entity_poly.type
_entity_poly.pdbx_seq_one_letter_code
_entity_poly.pdbx_strand_id
1 'polypeptide(L)'
;MFVVDLTFDCYQDTTLEHAEQAINRLVNALRFNGQIMGEEFPTVLKDGYFITRVMCPTEDAMHPLNNSPFVKHSIEKLHSAGLLAPKIKVIGQDIHSNGADTCKSPSSYILYTTYVHTCSPLYCGDDFLPVPLFTIPAIANGDYKTLIKWQEDWQACDNAGSLLRH
;
A
#
# COMPACT_ATOMS: atom_id res chain seq x y z
N MET A 1 4.12 -2.93 -11.56
CA MET A 1 3.25 -2.25 -10.58
C MET A 1 2.06 -1.64 -11.29
N PHE A 2 0.95 -1.45 -10.58
CA PHE A 2 -0.34 -1.05 -11.15
C PHE A 2 -0.92 0.16 -10.42
N VAL A 3 -1.49 1.09 -11.18
CA VAL A 3 -2.27 2.20 -10.63
C VAL A 3 -3.70 1.74 -10.46
N VAL A 4 -4.25 1.96 -9.27
CA VAL A 4 -5.60 1.53 -8.89
C VAL A 4 -6.34 2.69 -8.23
N ASP A 5 -7.60 2.87 -8.61
CA ASP A 5 -8.53 3.79 -7.94
C ASP A 5 -9.41 3.01 -6.96
N LEU A 6 -9.45 3.49 -5.72
CA LEU A 6 -10.37 3.06 -4.67
C LEU A 6 -11.49 4.10 -4.57
N THR A 7 -12.72 3.73 -4.96
CA THR A 7 -13.87 4.65 -4.93
C THR A 7 -14.78 4.33 -3.76
N PHE A 8 -14.99 5.29 -2.87
CA PHE A 8 -15.83 5.18 -1.67
C PHE A 8 -17.12 5.97 -1.85
N ASP A 9 -18.24 5.28 -1.95
CA ASP A 9 -19.56 5.92 -1.96
C ASP A 9 -20.05 6.19 -0.54
N CYS A 10 -20.73 7.33 -0.36
CA CYS A 10 -21.45 7.65 0.86
C CYS A 10 -22.88 7.09 0.79
N TYR A 11 -23.32 6.33 1.79
CA TYR A 11 -24.70 5.83 1.88
C TYR A 11 -25.57 6.57 2.90
N GLN A 12 -24.94 7.46 3.68
CA GLN A 12 -25.59 8.39 4.61
C GLN A 12 -24.73 9.64 4.73
N ASP A 13 -25.28 10.71 5.31
CA ASP A 13 -24.53 11.94 5.56
C ASP A 13 -23.32 11.67 6.46
N THR A 14 -22.18 12.21 6.07
CA THR A 14 -20.92 12.13 6.81
C THR A 14 -20.20 13.46 6.74
N THR A 15 -19.34 13.73 7.72
CA THR A 15 -18.46 14.89 7.66
C THR A 15 -17.20 14.53 6.87
N LEU A 16 -16.57 15.53 6.26
CA LEU A 16 -15.31 15.34 5.55
C LEU A 16 -14.25 14.69 6.47
N GLU A 17 -14.17 15.16 7.72
CA GLU A 17 -13.23 14.65 8.72
C GLU A 17 -13.47 13.17 9.05
N HIS A 18 -14.72 12.76 9.28
CA HIS A 18 -15.04 11.35 9.59
C HIS A 18 -14.74 10.43 8.39
N ALA A 19 -15.08 10.86 7.18
CA ALA A 19 -14.77 10.13 5.97
C ALA A 19 -13.26 9.99 5.76
N GLU A 20 -12.52 11.09 5.90
CA GLU A 20 -11.06 11.13 5.77
C GLU A 20 -10.38 10.19 6.77
N GLN A 21 -10.75 10.25 8.05
CA GLN A 21 -10.18 9.37 9.07
C GLN A 21 -10.41 7.88 8.75
N ALA A 22 -11.61 7.52 8.28
CA ALA A 22 -11.94 6.14 7.92
C ALA A 22 -11.19 5.67 6.67
N ILE A 23 -11.09 6.52 5.64
CA ILE A 23 -10.32 6.22 4.42
C ILE A 23 -8.83 6.07 4.75
N ASN A 24 -8.25 7.00 5.50
CA ASN A 24 -6.84 6.96 5.91
C ASN A 24 -6.55 5.70 6.74
N ARG A 25 -7.49 5.25 7.58
CA ARG A 25 -7.35 3.99 8.32
C ARG A 25 -7.26 2.79 7.38
N LEU A 26 -8.10 2.71 6.35
CA LEU A 26 -8.03 1.63 5.37
C LEU A 26 -6.75 1.70 4.54
N VAL A 27 -6.39 2.87 4.02
CA VAL A 27 -5.18 3.08 3.22
C VAL A 27 -3.95 2.66 4.01
N ASN A 28 -3.84 3.05 5.28
CA ASN A 28 -2.75 2.61 6.15
C ASN A 28 -2.76 1.09 6.37
N ALA A 29 -3.93 0.47 6.56
CA ALA A 29 -4.02 -0.99 6.72
C ALA A 29 -3.58 -1.72 5.44
N LEU A 30 -3.97 -1.25 4.26
CA LEU A 30 -3.54 -1.79 2.98
C LEU A 30 -2.03 -1.63 2.79
N ARG A 31 -1.47 -0.48 3.19
CA ARG A 31 -0.03 -0.21 3.11
C ARG A 31 0.75 -1.12 4.04
N PHE A 32 0.34 -1.24 5.30
CA PHE A 32 1.00 -2.13 6.26
C PHE A 32 0.84 -3.60 5.92
N ASN A 33 -0.19 -3.98 5.16
CA ASN A 33 -0.30 -5.31 4.59
C ASN A 33 0.53 -5.50 3.30
N GLY A 34 1.09 -4.43 2.73
CA GLY A 34 1.88 -4.45 1.51
C GLY A 34 1.07 -4.55 0.21
N GLN A 35 -0.26 -4.36 0.27
CA GLN A 35 -1.11 -4.35 -0.92
C GLN A 35 -0.96 -3.05 -1.71
N ILE A 36 -0.54 -1.96 -1.05
CA ILE A 36 -0.18 -0.69 -1.69
C ILE A 36 1.23 -0.25 -1.29
N MET A 37 1.84 0.56 -2.15
CA MET A 37 3.20 1.07 -2.02
C MET A 37 3.23 2.58 -2.27
N GLY A 38 4.25 3.25 -1.73
CA GLY A 38 4.35 4.71 -1.70
C GLY A 38 4.04 5.31 -0.33
N GLU A 39 4.21 6.63 -0.24
CA GLU A 39 4.06 7.40 1.00
C GLU A 39 2.79 8.23 1.02
N GLU A 40 2.43 8.81 -0.13
CA GLU A 40 1.26 9.68 -0.27
C GLU A 40 0.24 9.08 -1.23
N PHE A 41 -1.03 9.12 -0.81
CA PHE A 41 -2.16 8.58 -1.56
C PHE A 41 -3.23 9.67 -1.69
N PRO A 42 -3.24 10.42 -2.82
CA PRO A 42 -4.17 11.52 -2.96
C PRO A 42 -5.61 10.99 -2.92
N THR A 43 -6.41 11.61 -2.05
CA THR A 43 -7.84 11.36 -1.94
C THR A 43 -8.60 12.61 -2.38
N VAL A 44 -9.49 12.45 -3.35
CA VAL A 44 -10.31 13.55 -3.89
C VAL A 44 -11.78 13.32 -3.58
N LEU A 45 -12.51 14.38 -3.23
CA LEU A 45 -13.97 14.39 -3.18
C LEU A 45 -14.49 14.88 -4.54
N LYS A 46 -15.24 14.04 -5.24
CA LYS A 46 -15.82 14.37 -6.55
C LYS A 46 -17.25 13.83 -6.63
N ASP A 47 -18.19 14.67 -7.04
CA ASP A 47 -19.58 14.27 -7.33
C ASP A 47 -20.24 13.43 -6.20
N GLY A 48 -19.89 13.74 -4.94
CA GLY A 48 -20.45 13.09 -3.75
C GLY A 48 -19.77 11.79 -3.30
N TYR A 49 -18.68 11.37 -3.94
CA TYR A 49 -17.90 10.20 -3.56
C TYR A 49 -16.41 10.54 -3.43
N PHE A 50 -15.69 9.71 -2.67
CA PHE A 50 -14.24 9.84 -2.50
C PHE A 50 -13.50 8.90 -3.44
N ILE A 51 -12.37 9.35 -3.99
CA ILE A 51 -11.47 8.50 -4.76
C ILE A 51 -10.07 8.62 -4.19
N THR A 52 -9.51 7.51 -3.74
CA THR A 52 -8.08 7.42 -3.39
C THR A 52 -7.34 6.69 -4.50
N ARG A 53 -6.30 7.32 -5.05
CA ARG A 53 -5.42 6.67 -6.04
C ARG A 53 -4.21 6.04 -5.35
N VAL A 54 -3.96 4.77 -5.64
CA VAL A 54 -2.90 3.98 -5.02
C VAL A 54 -2.04 3.26 -6.05
N MET A 55 -0.80 2.93 -5.67
CA MET A 55 0.08 2.05 -6.44
C MET A 55 0.09 0.66 -5.79
N CYS A 56 -0.13 -0.39 -6.58
CA CYS A 56 -0.11 -1.79 -6.16
C CYS A 56 1.10 -2.52 -6.78
N PRO A 57 1.71 -3.50 -6.08
CA PRO A 57 2.81 -4.28 -6.64
C PRO A 57 2.36 -5.15 -7.82
N THR A 58 1.19 -5.77 -7.71
CA THR A 58 0.57 -6.64 -8.73
C THR A 58 -0.86 -6.17 -9.05
N GLU A 59 -1.42 -6.67 -10.16
CA GLU A 59 -2.78 -6.33 -10.61
C GLU A 59 -3.86 -6.84 -9.64
N ASP A 60 -3.62 -8.00 -9.04
CA ASP A 60 -4.51 -8.70 -8.13
C ASP A 60 -4.30 -8.33 -6.65
N ALA A 61 -3.42 -7.36 -6.34
CA ALA A 61 -3.09 -6.98 -4.96
C ALA A 61 -4.34 -6.66 -4.11
N MET A 62 -5.38 -6.09 -4.72
CA MET A 62 -6.66 -5.75 -4.06
C MET A 62 -7.64 -6.92 -3.92
N HIS A 63 -7.27 -8.14 -4.33
CA HIS A 63 -8.14 -9.30 -4.19
C HIS A 63 -8.45 -9.58 -2.71
N PRO A 64 -9.71 -9.85 -2.31
CA PRO A 64 -10.08 -10.02 -0.90
C PRO A 64 -9.33 -11.13 -0.14
N LEU A 65 -8.78 -12.11 -0.85
CA LEU A 65 -7.95 -13.17 -0.27
C LEU A 65 -6.61 -12.64 0.29
N ASN A 66 -6.14 -11.51 -0.21
CA ASN A 66 -4.89 -10.89 0.23
C ASN A 66 -5.10 -10.03 1.49
N ASN A 67 -6.34 -9.79 1.92
CA ASN A 67 -6.63 -8.91 3.04
C ASN A 67 -6.22 -9.55 4.38
N SER A 68 -5.36 -8.87 5.13
CA SER A 68 -5.10 -9.20 6.53
C SER A 68 -6.34 -8.96 7.41
N PRO A 69 -6.36 -9.49 8.64
CA PRO A 69 -7.41 -9.18 9.63
C PRO A 69 -7.60 -7.66 9.84
N PHE A 70 -6.52 -6.88 9.83
CA PHE A 70 -6.60 -5.43 9.96
C PHE A 70 -7.25 -4.75 8.76
N VAL A 71 -6.93 -5.21 7.54
CA VAL A 71 -7.58 -4.70 6.31
C VAL A 71 -9.07 -4.98 6.35
N LYS A 72 -9.47 -6.23 6.67
CA LYS A 72 -10.88 -6.61 6.81
C LYS A 72 -11.60 -5.73 7.84
N HIS A 73 -10.98 -5.57 9.01
CA HIS A 73 -11.53 -4.73 10.06
C HIS A 73 -11.58 -3.23 9.70
N SER A 74 -10.67 -2.75 8.84
CA SER A 74 -10.71 -1.39 8.29
C SER A 74 -11.81 -1.18 7.28
N ILE A 75 -12.07 -2.17 6.43
CA ILE A 75 -13.21 -2.15 5.50
C ILE A 75 -14.53 -2.09 6.29
N GLU A 76 -14.69 -2.90 7.34
CA GLU A 76 -15.90 -2.89 8.17
C GLU A 76 -16.14 -1.54 8.84
N LYS A 77 -15.08 -0.85 9.29
CA LYS A 77 -15.20 0.46 9.96
C LYS A 77 -15.53 1.62 9.02
N LEU A 78 -15.47 1.44 7.71
CA LEU A 78 -15.99 2.43 6.76
C LEU A 78 -17.46 2.74 7.01
N HIS A 79 -18.25 1.71 7.37
CA HIS A 79 -19.67 1.87 7.68
C HIS A 79 -19.93 2.83 8.85
N SER A 80 -19.07 2.84 9.87
CA SER A 80 -19.23 3.80 10.97
C SER A 80 -19.03 5.27 10.54
N ALA A 81 -18.38 5.50 9.39
CA ALA A 81 -18.24 6.81 8.78
C ALA A 81 -19.25 7.06 7.63
N GLY A 82 -20.26 6.20 7.46
CA GLY A 82 -21.25 6.33 6.39
C GLY A 82 -20.74 5.97 4.99
N LEU A 83 -19.58 5.30 4.90
CA LEU A 83 -18.96 4.90 3.64
C LEU A 83 -19.20 3.41 3.36
N LEU A 84 -19.39 3.07 2.09
CA LEU A 84 -19.37 1.68 1.62
C LEU A 84 -17.93 1.19 1.43
N ALA A 85 -17.77 -0.13 1.37
CA ALA A 85 -16.51 -0.75 0.93
C ALA A 85 -16.10 -0.21 -0.45
N PRO A 86 -14.80 0.03 -0.70
CA PRO A 86 -14.38 0.70 -1.92
C PRO A 86 -14.61 -0.17 -3.15
N LYS A 87 -15.13 0.44 -4.21
CA LYS A 87 -15.08 -0.13 -5.55
C LYS A 87 -13.66 -0.02 -6.07
N ILE A 88 -13.12 -1.13 -6.55
CA ILE A 88 -11.75 -1.22 -7.05
C ILE A 88 -11.75 -1.08 -8.57
N LYS A 89 -10.93 -0.17 -9.11
CA LYS A 89 -10.71 -0.04 -10.54
C LYS A 89 -9.21 0.00 -10.84
N VAL A 90 -8.70 -1.05 -11.49
CA VAL A 90 -7.35 -1.04 -12.05
C VAL A 90 -7.33 -0.09 -13.24
N ILE A 91 -6.45 0.91 -13.18
CA ILE A 91 -6.27 1.91 -14.25
C ILE A 91 -5.30 1.40 -15.30
N GLY A 92 -4.21 0.77 -14.86
CA GLY A 92 -3.22 0.16 -15.74
C GLY A 92 -1.87 -0.05 -15.07
N GLN A 93 -0.96 -0.66 -15.83
CA GLN A 93 0.43 -0.85 -15.41
C GLN A 93 1.22 0.46 -15.53
N ASP A 94 2.06 0.74 -14.52
CA ASP A 94 3.07 1.78 -14.63
C ASP A 94 4.25 1.29 -15.48
N ILE A 95 4.52 1.99 -16.59
CA ILE A 95 5.58 1.66 -17.55
C ILE A 95 6.98 1.98 -17.04
N HIS A 96 7.10 2.84 -16.02
CA HIS A 96 8.39 3.22 -15.43
C HIS A 96 8.74 2.38 -14.19
N SER A 97 7.86 1.45 -13.83
CA SER A 97 8.06 0.54 -12.71
C SER A 97 8.98 -0.63 -13.09
N ASN A 98 9.88 -1.00 -12.18
CA ASN A 98 10.73 -2.21 -12.30
C ASN A 98 9.95 -3.53 -12.19
N GLY A 99 8.62 -3.50 -12.03
CA GLY A 99 7.81 -4.70 -11.82
C GLY A 99 7.82 -5.18 -10.36
N ALA A 100 7.32 -6.39 -10.14
CA ALA A 100 7.35 -7.06 -8.85
C ALA A 100 7.77 -8.51 -9.06
N ASP A 101 8.40 -9.09 -8.04
CA ASP A 101 8.82 -10.48 -8.04
C ASP A 101 7.62 -11.43 -8.25
N THR A 102 7.87 -12.53 -8.95
CA THR A 102 6.91 -13.61 -9.20
C THR A 102 7.48 -15.00 -8.86
N CYS A 103 8.69 -15.06 -8.29
CA CYS A 103 9.32 -16.28 -7.83
C CYS A 103 8.45 -16.99 -6.78
N LYS A 104 8.14 -18.26 -7.02
CA LYS A 104 7.35 -19.08 -6.07
C LYS A 104 8.18 -19.63 -4.92
N SER A 105 9.48 -19.79 -5.14
CA SER A 105 10.42 -20.43 -4.21
C SER A 105 11.81 -19.79 -4.35
N PRO A 106 11.97 -18.53 -3.90
CA PRO A 106 13.26 -17.84 -4.00
C PRO A 106 14.31 -18.50 -3.11
N SER A 107 15.57 -18.53 -3.57
CA SER A 107 16.69 -19.12 -2.81
C SER A 107 17.01 -18.36 -1.52
N SER A 108 16.75 -17.05 -1.52
CA SER A 108 16.99 -16.13 -0.41
C SER A 108 16.18 -14.84 -0.60
N TYR A 109 16.15 -14.02 0.44
CA TYR A 109 15.58 -12.67 0.39
C TYR A 109 16.62 -11.65 0.84
N ILE A 110 16.55 -10.46 0.25
CA ILE A 110 17.44 -9.34 0.53
C ILE A 110 16.61 -8.19 1.06
N LEU A 111 16.98 -7.66 2.22
CA LEU A 111 16.40 -6.44 2.76
C LEU A 111 17.18 -5.24 2.23
N TYR A 112 16.57 -4.44 1.35
CA TYR A 112 17.25 -3.37 0.63
C TYR A 112 16.29 -2.23 0.27
N THR A 113 16.77 -1.00 0.44
CA THR A 113 16.08 0.20 -0.05
C THR A 113 17.07 1.34 -0.23
N THR A 114 16.66 2.36 -0.99
CA THR A 114 17.35 3.65 -1.13
C THR A 114 16.30 4.76 -0.99
N TYR A 115 16.72 6.02 -0.81
CA TYR A 115 15.79 7.15 -0.67
C TYR A 115 14.85 7.35 -1.88
N VAL A 116 15.15 6.78 -3.06
CA VAL A 116 14.30 6.88 -4.25
C VAL A 116 13.30 5.73 -4.41
N HIS A 117 13.45 4.64 -3.64
CA HIS A 117 12.59 3.48 -3.79
C HIS A 117 11.25 3.66 -3.05
N THR A 118 10.13 3.51 -3.75
CA THR A 118 8.80 3.54 -3.14
C THR A 118 8.15 2.16 -3.01
N CYS A 119 8.82 1.13 -3.54
CA CYS A 119 8.33 -0.24 -3.57
C CYS A 119 8.67 -1.03 -2.30
N SER A 120 8.32 -2.32 -2.27
CA SER A 120 8.69 -3.23 -1.18
C SER A 120 10.19 -3.16 -0.87
N PRO A 121 10.57 -3.13 0.42
CA PRO A 121 11.98 -3.17 0.83
C PRO A 121 12.54 -4.61 0.82
N LEU A 122 11.70 -5.62 0.59
CA LEU A 122 12.12 -7.00 0.49
C LEU A 122 12.29 -7.38 -0.98
N TYR A 123 13.47 -7.84 -1.34
CA TYR A 123 13.84 -8.24 -2.70
C TYR A 123 14.09 -9.74 -2.77
N CYS A 124 13.71 -10.35 -3.89
CA CYS A 124 14.04 -11.74 -4.17
C CYS A 124 15.54 -11.86 -4.47
N GLY A 125 16.21 -12.85 -3.88
CA GLY A 125 17.64 -13.06 -4.07
C GLY A 125 18.04 -13.60 -5.45
N ASP A 126 17.07 -14.11 -6.22
CA ASP A 126 17.32 -14.73 -7.53
C ASP A 126 17.20 -13.74 -8.69
N ASP A 127 16.20 -12.84 -8.67
CA ASP A 127 15.93 -11.88 -9.74
C ASP A 127 16.09 -10.42 -9.33
N PHE A 128 16.30 -10.15 -8.04
CA PHE A 128 16.40 -8.81 -7.46
C PHE A 128 15.20 -7.90 -7.79
N LEU A 129 14.00 -8.49 -7.87
CA LEU A 129 12.75 -7.76 -7.96
C LEU A 129 12.08 -7.59 -6.57
N PRO A 130 11.32 -6.51 -6.36
CA PRO A 130 10.64 -6.27 -5.08
C PRO A 130 9.51 -7.27 -4.88
N VAL A 131 9.51 -7.93 -3.72
CA VAL A 131 8.54 -8.95 -3.32
C VAL A 131 7.26 -8.29 -2.83
N PRO A 132 6.08 -8.62 -3.40
CA PRO A 132 4.80 -8.17 -2.87
C PRO A 132 4.59 -8.69 -1.44
N LEU A 133 4.61 -7.82 -0.42
CA LEU A 133 4.66 -8.33 0.97
C LEU A 133 3.42 -9.14 1.36
N PHE A 134 2.24 -8.89 0.81
CA PHE A 134 1.05 -9.70 1.12
C PHE A 134 1.16 -11.17 0.67
N THR A 135 2.16 -11.55 -0.15
CA THR A 135 2.35 -12.94 -0.61
C THR A 135 3.26 -13.77 0.29
N ILE A 136 3.99 -13.14 1.21
CA ILE A 136 4.81 -13.84 2.20
C ILE A 136 4.01 -14.03 3.50
N PRO A 137 4.45 -14.90 4.42
CA PRO A 137 3.87 -14.97 5.76
C PRO A 137 4.09 -13.65 6.51
N ALA A 138 3.03 -13.15 7.15
CA ALA A 138 3.11 -11.94 7.94
C ALA A 138 4.13 -12.07 9.09
N ILE A 139 4.80 -10.95 9.39
CA ILE A 139 5.72 -10.84 10.52
C ILE A 139 4.88 -10.62 11.80
N ALA A 140 5.53 -10.42 12.95
CA ALA A 140 4.91 -10.15 14.25
C ALA A 140 3.65 -9.26 14.16
N ASN A 141 2.59 -9.68 14.87
CA ASN A 141 1.25 -9.08 14.88
C ASN A 141 0.42 -9.19 13.60
N GLY A 142 0.89 -9.82 12.52
CA GLY A 142 0.05 -10.15 11.36
C GLY A 142 0.02 -9.07 10.27
N ASP A 143 0.98 -8.15 10.25
CA ASP A 143 1.23 -7.21 9.17
C ASP A 143 2.75 -6.96 8.98
N TYR A 144 3.11 -6.04 8.08
CA TYR A 144 4.48 -5.64 7.76
C TYR A 144 4.83 -4.23 8.25
N LYS A 145 4.07 -3.69 9.20
CA LYS A 145 4.26 -2.31 9.68
C LYS A 145 5.69 -2.06 10.14
N THR A 146 6.29 -3.00 10.87
CA THR A 146 7.68 -2.88 11.35
C THR A 146 8.68 -2.81 10.20
N LEU A 147 8.48 -3.61 9.16
CA LEU A 147 9.36 -3.64 7.98
C LEU A 147 9.25 -2.34 7.18
N ILE A 148 8.03 -1.83 7.01
CA ILE A 148 7.77 -0.57 6.33
C ILE A 148 8.30 0.63 7.13
N LYS A 149 8.19 0.60 8.46
CA LYS A 149 8.79 1.61 9.34
C LYS A 149 10.31 1.61 9.26
N TRP A 150 10.93 0.42 9.24
CA TRP A 150 12.36 0.29 9.00
C TRP A 150 12.78 0.93 7.66
N GLN A 151 11.99 0.71 6.60
CA GLN A 151 12.24 1.32 5.29
C GLN A 151 12.19 2.85 5.38
N GLU A 152 11.14 3.42 5.96
CA GLU A 152 10.99 4.87 6.13
C GLU A 152 12.16 5.48 6.90
N ASP A 153 12.54 4.87 8.03
CA ASP A 153 13.63 5.35 8.88
C ASP A 153 14.98 5.29 8.15
N TRP A 154 15.22 4.21 7.39
CA TRP A 154 16.43 4.05 6.60
C TRP A 154 16.52 5.10 5.48
N GLN A 155 15.42 5.34 4.77
CA GLN A 155 15.34 6.31 3.68
C GLN A 155 15.51 7.74 4.16
N ALA A 156 14.96 8.08 5.32
CA ALA A 156 15.17 9.38 5.95
C ALA A 156 16.66 9.63 6.25
N CYS A 157 17.36 8.60 6.75
CA CYS A 157 18.80 8.67 7.00
C CYS A 157 19.61 8.80 5.70
N ASP A 158 19.28 8.01 4.68
CA ASP A 158 19.94 8.02 3.36
C ASP A 158 19.80 9.39 2.67
N ASN A 159 18.59 9.97 2.71
CA ASN A 159 18.32 11.31 2.17
C ASN A 159 19.06 12.42 2.92
N ALA A 160 19.11 12.37 4.26
CA ALA A 160 19.89 13.34 5.03
C ALA A 160 21.40 13.25 4.72
N GLY A 161 21.91 12.03 4.54
CA GLY A 161 23.30 11.79 4.17
C GLY A 161 23.66 12.29 2.76
N SER A 162 22.72 12.24 1.82
CA SER A 162 22.93 12.75 0.45
C SER A 162 23.00 14.28 0.41
N LEU A 163 22.17 14.96 1.22
CA LEU A 163 22.16 16.42 1.34
C LEU A 163 23.44 17.00 1.96
N LEU A 164 24.12 16.25 2.84
CA LEU A 164 25.40 16.68 3.45
C LEU A 164 26.61 16.59 2.51
N ARG A 165 26.45 15.98 1.32
CA ARG A 165 27.53 15.81 0.34
C ARG A 165 27.53 16.86 -0.77
N HIS A 166 26.60 17.82 -0.72
CA HIS A 166 26.47 18.95 -1.63
C HIS A 166 26.59 20.27 -0.88
#